data_AF-A0A357Z866-F1
#
_entry.id   AF-A0A357Z866-F1
#
_cell.length_a   1.000
_cell.length_b   1.000
_cell.length_c   1.000
_cell.angle_alpha   90.00
_cell.angle_beta   90.00
_cell.angle_gamma   90.00
#
_symmetry.space_group_name_H-M   'P 1'
#
loop_
_entity.id
_entity.type
_entity.pdbx_description
1 polymer ?
#
loop_
_entity_poly.entity_id
_entity_poly.type
_entity_poly.pdbx_seq_one_letter_code
_entity_poly.pdbx_strand_id
1 'polypeptide(L)'
;KTYITVPNKQMVDTIVDNISCRTERKIEMDLQISVNTSADALTNFASFMRSEIAKHHPIISSSVFVSDAGKQFHTIHIECFISMETDLNIFQELRENLNLKAVEYANAHQIKFSEKG
;
A
#
# COMPACT_ATOMS: atom_id res chain seq x y z
N LYS A 1 17.41 1.60 23.00
CA LYS A 1 16.39 2.30 23.83
C LYS A 1 17.03 3.58 24.32
N THR A 2 16.40 4.72 24.05
CA THR A 2 16.87 6.04 24.48
C THR A 2 15.77 6.67 25.32
N TYR A 3 16.12 7.16 26.49
CA TYR A 3 15.17 7.84 27.37
C TYR A 3 15.03 9.28 26.91
N ILE A 4 13.78 9.74 26.76
CA ILE A 4 13.45 11.11 26.35
C ILE A 4 12.60 11.72 27.45
N THR A 5 13.04 12.84 28.00
CA THR A 5 12.27 13.63 28.96
C THR A 5 11.56 14.76 28.23
N VAL A 6 10.23 14.75 28.23
CA VAL A 6 9.40 15.76 27.56
C VAL A 6 8.74 16.65 28.62
N PRO A 7 8.85 17.99 28.54
CA PRO A 7 8.18 18.91 29.46
C PRO A 7 6.65 18.88 29.25
N ASN A 8 5.89 18.85 30.34
CA ASN A 8 4.41 18.82 30.27
C ASN A 8 3.81 19.97 29.44
N LYS A 9 4.41 21.18 29.51
CA LYS A 9 3.96 22.34 28.72
C LYS A 9 4.04 22.08 27.21
N GLN A 10 5.06 21.35 26.76
CA GLN A 10 5.22 21.02 25.35
C GLN A 10 4.13 20.06 24.86
N MET A 11 3.62 19.18 25.73
CA MET A 11 2.52 18.27 25.39
C MET A 11 1.17 18.97 25.25
N VAL A 12 0.91 20.05 26.01
CA VAL A 12 -0.35 20.82 25.88
C VAL A 12 -0.32 21.75 24.66
N ASP A 13 0.85 22.29 24.33
CA ASP A 13 1.00 23.25 23.24
C ASP A 13 1.18 22.56 21.85
N THR A 14 1.23 21.22 21.77
CA THR A 14 1.45 20.48 20.52
C THR A 14 0.46 19.33 20.33
N ILE A 15 0.20 18.96 19.07
CA ILE A 15 -0.62 17.78 18.74
C ILE A 15 0.19 16.54 19.09
N VAL A 16 -0.30 15.73 20.02
CA VAL A 16 0.31 14.47 20.43
C VAL A 16 -0.40 13.31 19.74
N ASP A 17 0.33 12.58 18.89
CA ASP A 17 -0.17 11.34 18.30
C ASP A 17 0.02 10.17 19.28
N ASN A 18 -1.08 9.51 19.64
CA ASN A 18 -1.06 8.35 20.53
C ASN A 18 -0.94 7.07 19.70
N ILE A 19 0.30 6.72 19.37
CA ILE A 19 0.63 5.53 18.57
C ILE A 19 0.10 4.25 19.22
N SER A 20 0.01 4.18 20.56
CA SER A 20 -0.51 3.00 21.28
C SER A 20 -2.00 2.77 21.09
N CYS A 21 -2.79 3.81 20.81
CA CYS A 21 -4.24 3.70 20.59
C CYS A 21 -4.61 3.55 19.10
N ARG A 22 -3.64 3.42 18.21
CA ARG A 22 -3.91 3.21 16.78
C ARG A 22 -4.51 1.82 16.59
N THR A 23 -5.72 1.75 16.03
CA THR A 23 -6.47 0.50 15.83
C THR A 23 -6.02 -0.23 14.57
N GLU A 24 -5.54 0.51 13.57
CA GLU A 24 -5.25 -0.02 12.24
C GLU A 24 -3.91 0.50 11.70
N ARG A 25 -3.19 -0.39 11.02
CA ARG A 25 -1.98 -0.07 10.24
C ARG A 25 -2.35 -0.01 8.76
N LYS A 26 -1.81 0.98 8.08
CA LYS A 26 -2.05 1.23 6.66
C LYS A 26 -0.89 0.69 5.83
N ILE A 27 -1.19 -0.12 4.83
CA ILE A 27 -0.28 -0.42 3.72
C ILE A 27 -0.69 0.46 2.55
N GLU A 28 0.27 1.21 2.02
CA GLU A 28 0.10 2.05 0.84
C GLU A 28 1.12 1.63 -0.21
N MET A 29 0.64 1.40 -1.42
CA MET A 29 1.41 0.94 -2.57
C MET A 29 1.00 1.74 -3.80
N ASP A 30 1.92 2.54 -4.31
CA ASP A 30 1.77 3.27 -5.56
C ASP A 30 2.59 2.61 -6.66
N LEU A 31 1.88 1.92 -7.57
CA LEU A 31 2.50 1.24 -8.69
C LEU A 31 2.46 2.15 -9.92
N GLN A 32 3.64 2.59 -10.36
CA GLN A 32 3.80 3.37 -11.58
C GLN A 32 4.02 2.45 -12.78
N ILE A 33 3.04 2.44 -13.67
CA ILE A 33 2.98 1.58 -14.85
C ILE A 33 3.24 2.42 -16.10
N SER A 34 3.93 1.85 -17.09
CA SER A 34 4.21 2.52 -18.37
C SER A 34 2.93 2.93 -19.09
N VAL A 35 2.94 4.12 -19.71
CA VAL A 35 1.86 4.66 -20.57
C VAL A 35 1.51 3.81 -21.79
N ASN A 36 2.37 2.86 -22.15
CA ASN A 36 2.10 1.94 -23.25
C ASN A 36 1.11 0.82 -22.87
N THR A 37 0.70 0.75 -21.60
CA THR A 37 -0.21 -0.27 -21.10
C THR A 37 -1.65 0.08 -21.45
N SER A 38 -2.40 -0.89 -22.00
CA SER A 38 -3.80 -0.66 -22.37
C SER A 38 -4.70 -0.49 -21.14
N ALA A 39 -5.83 0.22 -21.32
CA ALA A 39 -6.83 0.38 -20.27
C ALA A 39 -7.39 -0.95 -19.76
N ASP A 40 -7.55 -1.95 -20.66
CA ASP A 40 -7.98 -3.30 -20.31
C ASP A 40 -6.95 -3.99 -19.41
N ALA A 41 -5.66 -3.87 -19.73
CA ALA A 41 -4.59 -4.44 -18.92
C ALA A 41 -4.50 -3.79 -17.53
N LEU A 42 -4.68 -2.47 -17.42
CA LEU A 42 -4.75 -1.76 -16.13
C LEU A 42 -5.96 -2.22 -15.30
N THR A 43 -7.11 -2.38 -15.94
CA THR A 43 -8.34 -2.84 -15.27
C THR A 43 -8.19 -4.27 -14.77
N ASN A 44 -7.59 -5.15 -15.57
CA ASN A 44 -7.29 -6.53 -15.20
C ASN A 44 -6.27 -6.60 -14.07
N PHE A 45 -5.23 -5.75 -14.10
CA PHE A 45 -4.24 -5.62 -13.03
C PHE A 45 -4.89 -5.19 -11.71
N ALA A 46 -5.68 -4.12 -11.73
CA ALA A 46 -6.39 -3.64 -10.55
C ALA A 46 -7.35 -4.71 -9.98
N SER A 47 -8.05 -5.43 -10.86
CA SER A 47 -8.98 -6.50 -10.45
C SER A 47 -8.27 -7.72 -9.88
N PHE A 48 -7.11 -8.09 -10.45
CA PHE A 48 -6.25 -9.12 -9.90
C PHE A 48 -5.78 -8.76 -8.49
N MET A 49 -5.27 -7.53 -8.30
CA MET A 49 -4.82 -7.07 -6.98
C MET A 49 -5.96 -7.06 -5.96
N ARG A 50 -7.17 -6.59 -6.33
CA ARG A 50 -8.35 -6.69 -5.44
C ARG A 50 -8.64 -8.13 -5.02
N SER A 51 -8.56 -9.06 -5.97
CA SER A 51 -8.83 -10.47 -5.72
C SER A 51 -7.75 -11.11 -4.86
N GLU A 52 -6.49 -10.72 -5.02
CA GLU A 52 -5.38 -11.23 -4.21
C GLU A 52 -5.46 -10.70 -2.78
N ILE A 53 -5.70 -9.40 -2.62
CA ILE A 53 -5.89 -8.75 -1.32
C ILE A 53 -7.06 -9.36 -0.56
N ALA A 54 -8.18 -9.65 -1.24
CA ALA A 54 -9.35 -10.27 -0.63
C ALA A 54 -9.10 -11.67 -0.06
N LYS A 55 -8.02 -12.38 -0.47
CA LYS A 55 -7.66 -13.69 0.10
C LYS A 55 -7.02 -13.57 1.48
N HIS A 56 -6.50 -12.39 1.84
CA HIS A 56 -5.80 -12.16 3.09
C HIS A 56 -6.76 -11.69 4.18
N HIS A 57 -7.10 -12.60 5.11
CA HIS A 57 -7.96 -12.34 6.26
C HIS A 57 -7.53 -11.22 7.24
N PRO A 58 -6.24 -10.88 7.44
CA PRO A 58 -5.90 -9.78 8.35
C PRO A 58 -6.27 -8.38 7.81
N ILE A 59 -6.73 -8.29 6.55
CA ILE A 59 -7.10 -7.03 5.90
C ILE A 59 -8.57 -6.73 6.20
N ILE A 60 -8.81 -5.64 6.91
CA ILE A 60 -10.14 -5.17 7.32
C ILE A 60 -10.83 -4.41 6.18
N SER A 61 -10.06 -3.55 5.51
CA SER A 61 -10.53 -2.72 4.41
C SER A 61 -9.44 -2.62 3.36
N SER A 62 -9.82 -2.64 2.09
CA SER A 62 -8.91 -2.41 0.99
C SER A 62 -9.53 -1.57 -0.11
N SER A 63 -8.71 -0.74 -0.73
CA SER A 63 -9.06 0.11 -1.87
C SER A 63 -8.00 -0.05 -2.93
N VAL A 64 -8.42 -0.37 -4.16
CA VAL A 64 -7.54 -0.46 -5.32
C VAL A 64 -8.20 0.28 -6.46
N PHE A 65 -7.52 1.29 -6.99
CA PHE A 65 -8.02 2.07 -8.12
C PHE A 65 -6.87 2.66 -8.93
N VAL A 66 -7.14 2.97 -10.20
CA VAL A 66 -6.22 3.75 -11.02
C VAL A 66 -6.36 5.19 -10.56
N SER A 67 -5.34 5.73 -9.88
CA SER A 67 -5.37 7.05 -9.28
C SER A 67 -5.08 8.16 -10.29
N ASP A 68 -4.17 7.90 -11.24
CA ASP A 68 -3.81 8.86 -12.27
C ASP A 68 -3.49 8.18 -13.60
N ALA A 69 -3.85 8.85 -14.70
CA ALA A 69 -3.49 8.48 -16.05
C ALA A 69 -2.67 9.62 -16.67
N GLY A 70 -1.41 9.70 -16.24
CA GLY A 70 -0.49 10.73 -16.66
C GLY A 70 0.12 10.48 -18.04
N LYS A 71 0.76 11.51 -18.60
CA LYS A 71 1.50 11.43 -19.88
C LYS A 71 2.78 10.59 -19.80
N GLN A 72 3.27 10.32 -18.60
CA GLN A 72 4.53 9.58 -18.37
C GLN A 72 4.29 8.19 -17.80
N PHE A 73 3.32 8.05 -16.89
CA PHE A 73 2.93 6.77 -16.30
C PHE A 73 1.47 6.79 -15.87
N HIS A 74 0.90 5.59 -15.74
CA HIS A 74 -0.35 5.35 -15.04
C HIS A 74 -0.05 4.93 -13.60
N THR A 75 -0.78 5.48 -12.64
CA THR A 75 -0.60 5.11 -11.22
C THR A 75 -1.76 4.23 -10.79
N ILE A 76 -1.45 3.05 -10.27
CA ILE A 76 -2.42 2.23 -9.54
C ILE A 76 -2.13 2.41 -8.06
N HIS A 77 -3.10 2.98 -7.35
CA HIS A 77 -3.05 3.17 -5.92
C HIS A 77 -3.73 2.00 -5.23
N ILE A 78 -3.01 1.38 -4.30
CA ILE A 78 -3.47 0.28 -3.49
C ILE A 78 -3.30 0.68 -2.02
N GLU A 79 -4.41 0.69 -1.30
CA GLU A 79 -4.48 0.99 0.12
C GLU A 79 -5.13 -0.18 0.85
N CYS A 80 -4.54 -0.64 1.95
CA CYS A 80 -5.08 -1.71 2.79
C CYS A 80 -4.94 -1.34 4.27
N PHE A 81 -5.98 -1.62 5.05
CA PHE A 81 -6.02 -1.44 6.50
C PHE A 81 -5.98 -2.80 7.19
N ILE A 82 -5.05 -2.95 8.13
CA ILE A 82 -4.80 -4.19 8.87
C ILE A 82 -4.90 -3.89 10.36
N SER A 83 -5.44 -4.82 11.15
CA SER A 83 -5.51 -4.68 12.61
C SER A 83 -4.11 -4.49 13.23
N MET A 84 -4.00 -3.55 14.17
CA MET A 84 -2.79 -3.31 14.97
C MET A 84 -2.40 -4.53 15.83
N GLU A 85 -3.34 -5.45 16.08
CA GLU A 85 -3.13 -6.73 16.79
C GLU A 85 -2.27 -7.71 15.98
N THR A 86 -2.14 -7.48 14.66
CA THR A 86 -1.32 -8.32 13.79
C THR A 86 0.17 -8.14 14.11
N ASP A 87 0.87 -9.27 14.24
CA ASP A 87 2.32 -9.28 14.45
C ASP A 87 3.05 -8.49 13.36
N LEU A 88 4.12 -7.79 13.75
CA LEU A 88 4.88 -6.96 12.81
C LEU A 88 5.51 -7.80 11.69
N ASN A 89 5.93 -9.04 11.95
CA ASN A 89 6.52 -9.89 10.92
C ASN A 89 5.47 -10.28 9.88
N ILE A 90 4.27 -10.67 10.31
CA ILE A 90 3.14 -11.00 9.42
C ILE A 90 2.79 -9.79 8.55
N PHE A 91 2.80 -8.58 9.13
CA PHE A 91 2.58 -7.35 8.38
C PHE A 91 3.63 -7.12 7.28
N GLN A 92 4.92 -7.35 7.58
CA GLN A 92 5.99 -7.19 6.59
C GLN A 92 5.92 -8.27 5.50
N GLU A 93 5.68 -9.52 5.87
CA GLU A 93 5.50 -10.64 4.93
C GLU A 93 4.33 -10.40 3.98
N LEU A 94 3.21 -9.88 4.49
CA LEU A 94 2.06 -9.52 3.67
C LEU A 94 2.40 -8.41 2.66
N ARG A 95 3.12 -7.37 3.12
CA ARG A 95 3.57 -6.28 2.25
C ARG A 95 4.52 -6.79 1.17
N GLU A 96 5.46 -7.66 1.53
CA GLU A 96 6.37 -8.30 0.57
C GLU A 96 5.62 -9.15 -0.44
N ASN A 97 4.68 -10.00 0.03
CA ASN A 97 3.88 -10.87 -0.81
C ASN A 97 3.06 -10.07 -1.84
N LEU A 98 2.36 -9.02 -1.41
CA LEU A 98 1.58 -8.16 -2.31
C LEU A 98 2.46 -7.49 -3.37
N ASN A 99 3.66 -7.03 -3.00
CA ASN A 99 4.62 -6.46 -3.95
C ASN A 99 5.11 -7.50 -4.97
N LEU A 100 5.49 -8.70 -4.50
CA LEU A 100 5.94 -9.78 -5.37
C LEU A 100 4.82 -10.24 -6.31
N LYS A 101 3.59 -10.35 -5.83
CA LYS A 101 2.41 -10.69 -6.66
C LYS A 101 2.13 -9.63 -7.71
N ALA A 102 2.25 -8.35 -7.38
CA ALA A 102 2.14 -7.26 -8.33
C ALA A 102 3.18 -7.37 -9.46
N VAL A 103 4.44 -7.66 -9.11
CA VAL A 103 5.53 -7.85 -10.09
C VAL A 103 5.35 -9.12 -10.92
N GLU A 104 4.95 -10.23 -10.30
CA GLU A 104 4.66 -11.50 -10.97
C GLU A 104 3.57 -11.33 -12.03
N TYR A 105 2.47 -10.66 -11.67
CA TYR A 105 1.38 -10.37 -12.59
C TYR A 105 1.81 -9.44 -13.73
N ALA A 106 2.60 -8.40 -13.41
CA ALA A 106 3.14 -7.48 -14.41
C ALA A 106 3.99 -8.22 -15.46
N ASN A 107 4.90 -9.09 -15.00
CA ASN A 107 5.77 -9.88 -15.88
C ASN A 107 4.98 -10.85 -16.76
N ALA A 108 3.98 -11.53 -16.19
CA ALA A 108 3.12 -12.46 -16.93
C ALA A 108 2.34 -11.79 -18.07
N HIS A 109 1.94 -10.52 -17.88
CA HIS A 109 1.16 -9.75 -18.85
C HIS A 109 2.00 -8.77 -19.68
N GLN A 110 3.34 -8.86 -19.61
CA GLN A 110 4.27 -7.96 -20.30
C GLN A 110 4.05 -6.47 -19.97
N ILE A 111 3.52 -6.18 -18.78
CA ILE A 111 3.32 -4.83 -18.27
C ILE A 111 4.66 -4.35 -17.73
N LYS A 112 5.13 -3.21 -18.24
CA LYS A 112 6.38 -2.58 -17.79
C LYS A 112 6.08 -1.54 -16.73
N PHE A 113 6.90 -1.53 -15.68
CA PHE A 113 6.94 -0.42 -14.73
C PHE A 113 7.54 0.82 -15.41
N SER A 114 7.18 2.01 -14.91
CA SER A 114 7.74 3.27 -15.43
C SER A 114 9.25 3.32 -15.15
N GLU A 115 10.05 3.66 -16.17
CA GLU A 115 11.51 3.86 -16.03
C GLU A 115 11.86 5.21 -15.37
N LYS A 116 10.88 6.11 -15.21
CA LYS A 116 11.06 7.42 -14.57
C LYS A 116 9.97 7.64 -13.52
N GLY A 117 10.42 7.76 -12.28
CA GLY A 117 9.71 8.37 -11.15
C GLY A 117 10.52 9.56 -10.63
#